data_AF-A0AAV8W4Q7-F1
#
_entry.id   AF-A0AAV8W4Q7-F1
#
_cell.length_a   1.000
_cell.length_b   1.000
_cell.length_c   1.000
_cell.angle_alpha   90.00
_cell.angle_beta   90.00
_cell.angle_gamma   90.00
#
_symmetry.space_group_name_H-M   'P 1'
#
loop_
_entity.id
_entity.type
_entity.pdbx_description
1 polymer ?
#
loop_
_entity_poly.entity_id
_entity_poly.type
_entity_poly.pdbx_seq_one_letter_code
_entity_poly.pdbx_strand_id
1 'polypeptide(L)' 'MTCERNKGGFQVGEKVWLYNPKRTKGKSPKLQKSWKGSYIIVTRLNDVVFTIQKNSQAKMKIVHIDRLTP' A
#
# COMPACT_ATOMS: atom_id res chain seq x y z
N MET A 1 -17.17 18.82 7.66
CA MET A 1 -15.87 18.11 7.66
C MET A 1 -15.49 17.89 6.22
N THR A 2 -14.74 18.83 5.66
CA THR A 2 -14.52 18.98 4.22
C THR A 2 -13.62 17.85 3.69
N CYS A 3 -14.19 17.03 2.81
CA CYS A 3 -13.45 16.03 2.04
C CYS A 3 -12.88 16.70 0.78
N GLU A 4 -11.68 17.26 0.90
CA GLU A 4 -10.89 17.67 -0.28
C GLU A 4 -10.28 16.41 -0.92
N ARG A 5 -11.01 15.84 -1.88
CA ARG A 5 -10.47 14.81 -2.77
C ARG A 5 -9.46 15.48 -3.71
N ASN A 6 -8.20 15.56 -3.26
CA ASN A 6 -7.12 16.12 -4.04
C ASN A 6 -6.81 15.20 -5.25
N LYS A 7 -6.67 15.83 -6.43
CA LYS A 7 -6.48 15.18 -7.73
C LYS A 7 -5.25 14.26 -7.74
N GLY A 8 -5.48 12.97 -7.97
CA GLY A 8 -4.51 12.02 -8.54
C GLY A 8 -3.44 11.43 -7.61
N GLY A 9 -3.40 11.80 -6.33
CA GLY A 9 -2.38 11.31 -5.38
C GLY A 9 -2.99 10.69 -4.12
N PHE A 10 -2.31 9.71 -3.56
CA PHE A 10 -2.70 9.09 -2.31
C PHE A 10 -2.56 10.05 -1.11
N GLN A 11 -3.50 9.98 -0.18
CA GLN A 11 -3.49 10.81 1.03
C GLN A 11 -3.11 10.01 2.28
N VAL A 12 -2.55 10.69 3.28
CA VAL A 12 -2.32 10.10 4.60
C VAL A 12 -3.67 9.73 5.23
N GLY A 13 -3.78 8.53 5.78
CA GLY A 13 -5.02 7.96 6.32
C GLY A 13 -5.84 7.16 5.30
N GLU A 14 -5.48 7.16 4.02
CA GLU A 14 -6.17 6.39 2.99
C GLU A 14 -5.85 4.88 3.11
N LYS A 15 -6.86 4.06 2.82
CA LYS A 15 -6.69 2.60 2.75
C LYS A 15 -6.20 2.24 1.35
N VAL A 16 -5.11 1.50 1.28
CA VAL A 16 -4.47 1.08 0.03
C VAL A 16 -4.11 -0.40 0.07
N TRP A 17 -4.05 -1.03 -1.09
CA TRP A 17 -3.53 -2.39 -1.24
C TRP A 17 -2.08 -2.35 -1.71
N LEU A 18 -1.30 -3.33 -1.25
CA LEU A 18 0.12 -3.45 -1.58
C LEU A 18 0.35 -4.56 -2.60
N TYR A 19 0.97 -4.23 -3.74
CA TYR A 19 1.51 -5.21 -4.66
C TYR A 19 2.79 -5.84 -4.09
N ASN A 20 2.75 -7.15 -3.84
CA ASN A 20 3.89 -7.92 -3.35
C ASN A 20 3.95 -9.26 -4.11
N PRO A 21 4.68 -9.33 -5.24
CA PRO A 21 4.84 -10.54 -6.03
C PRO A 21 5.79 -11.52 -5.31
N LYS A 22 5.36 -12.04 -4.17
CA LYS A 22 6.13 -13.01 -3.39
C LYS A 22 5.85 -14.42 -3.92
N ARG A 23 6.84 -15.02 -4.58
CA ARG A 23 6.78 -16.40 -5.03
C ARG A 23 6.89 -17.37 -3.84
N THR A 24 5.89 -18.23 -3.68
CA THR A 24 5.94 -19.36 -2.73
C THR A 24 6.38 -20.62 -3.46
N LYS A 25 7.43 -21.31 -2.98
CA LYS A 25 7.91 -22.59 -3.55
C LYS A 25 6.80 -23.64 -3.46
N GLY A 26 6.69 -24.49 -4.48
CA GLY A 26 5.66 -25.55 -4.55
C GLY A 26 4.26 -25.08 -4.94
N LYS A 27 4.06 -23.80 -5.23
CA LYS A 27 2.78 -23.26 -5.74
C LYS A 27 3.00 -22.54 -7.06
N SER A 28 2.09 -22.72 -8.02
CA SER A 28 2.18 -22.04 -9.32
C SER A 28 2.10 -20.51 -9.17
N PRO A 29 3.04 -19.73 -9.72
CA PRO A 29 3.04 -18.26 -9.61
C PRO A 29 1.75 -17.61 -10.10
N LYS A 30 1.13 -18.16 -11.15
CA LYS A 30 -0.08 -17.60 -11.77
C LYS A 30 -1.33 -17.73 -10.88
N LEU A 31 -1.35 -18.69 -9.98
CA LEU A 31 -2.47 -18.95 -9.06
C LEU A 31 -2.28 -18.26 -7.70
N GLN A 32 -1.19 -17.52 -7.49
CA GLN A 32 -0.91 -16.82 -6.23
C GLN A 32 -1.49 -15.40 -6.23
N LYS A 33 -2.09 -15.00 -5.11
CA LYS A 33 -2.52 -13.61 -4.88
C LYS A 33 -1.30 -12.72 -4.69
N SER A 34 -1.05 -11.83 -5.65
CA SER A 34 0.07 -10.86 -5.58
C SER A 34 -0.25 -9.64 -4.73
N TRP A 35 -1.53 -9.31 -4.57
CA TRP A 35 -1.98 -8.18 -3.76
C TRP A 35 -2.13 -8.58 -2.29
N LYS A 36 -1.54 -7.80 -1.39
CA LYS A 36 -1.72 -7.91 0.06
C LYS A 36 -2.67 -6.82 0.54
N GLY A 37 -3.52 -7.24 1.49
CA GLY A 37 -4.69 -6.53 2.03
C GLY A 37 -4.48 -5.10 2.49
N SER A 38 -5.55 -4.50 3.01
CA SER A 38 -5.60 -3.09 3.37
C SER A 38 -4.46 -2.66 4.31
N TYR A 39 -3.70 -1.68 3.83
CA TYR A 39 -2.77 -0.87 4.60
C TYR A 39 -3.33 0.54 4.68
N ILE A 40 -2.90 1.28 5.69
CA ILE A 40 -3.18 2.70 5.84
C ILE A 40 -1.88 3.45 5.55
N ILE A 41 -1.96 4.51 4.76
CA ILE A 41 -0.82 5.41 4.56
C ILE A 41 -0.63 6.23 5.84
N VAL A 42 0.56 6.17 6.44
CA VAL A 42 0.87 6.87 7.68
C VAL A 42 1.57 8.19 7.40
N THR A 43 2.50 8.19 6.45
CA THR A 43 3.29 9.38 6.12
C THR A 43 3.63 9.36 4.65
N ARG A 44 3.64 10.54 4.05
CA ARG A 44 4.20 10.77 2.73
C ARG A 44 5.64 11.23 2.92
N LEU A 45 6.61 10.43 2.48
CA LEU A 45 8.02 10.81 2.53
C LEU A 45 8.33 11.75 1.37
N ASN A 46 7.94 11.35 0.16
CA ASN A 46 8.09 12.10 -1.09
C ASN A 46 6.79 11.98 -1.89
N ASP A 47 6.73 12.63 -3.05
CA ASP A 47 5.58 12.49 -3.95
C ASP A 47 5.33 11.06 -4.41
N VAL A 48 6.40 10.27 -4.48
CA VAL A 48 6.43 8.92 -5.06
C VAL A 48 6.58 7.83 -3.99
N VAL A 49 7.05 8.20 -2.79
CA VAL A 49 7.39 7.25 -1.72
C VAL A 49 6.54 7.51 -0.48
N PHE A 50 5.87 6.46 -0.03
CA PHE A 50 4.94 6.49 1.09
C PHE A 50 5.32 5.47 2.17
N THR A 51 5.01 5.78 3.43
CA THR A 51 5.02 4.80 4.51
C THR A 51 3.61 4.24 4.71
N ILE A 52 3.50 2.92 4.74
CA ILE A 52 2.24 2.22 4.93
C ILE A 52 2.30 1.33 6.18
N GLN A 53 1.17 1.17 6.85
CA GLN A 53 1.05 0.38 8.06
C GLN A 53 -0.25 -0.42 8.06
N LYS A 54 -0.20 -1.68 8.50
CA LYS A 54 -1.40 -2.55 8.50
C LYS A 54 -2.28 -2.33 9.72
N ASN A 55 -1.65 -2.15 10.87
CA ASN A 55 -2.27 -1.91 12.18
C ASN A 55 -1.30 -1.05 13.00
N SER A 56 -1.78 -0.31 13.99
CA SER A 56 -0.95 0.59 14.83
C SER A 56 0.28 -0.09 15.46
N GLN A 57 0.18 -1.39 15.74
CA GLN A 57 1.28 -2.20 16.29
C GLN A 57 2.19 -2.84 15.23
N ALA A 58 1.76 -2.87 13.96
CA ALA A 58 2.52 -3.49 12.89
C ALA A 58 3.67 -2.58 12.43
N LYS A 59 4.79 -3.19 12.01
CA LYS A 59 5.92 -2.45 11.44
C LYS A 59 5.49 -1.65 10.21
N MET A 60 5.90 -0.38 10.17
CA MET A 60 5.75 0.49 9.00
C MET A 60 6.62 -0.02 7.84
N LYS A 61 6.17 0.22 6.62
CA LYS A 61 6.88 -0.16 5.39
C LYS A 61 6.96 1.01 4.44
N ILE A 62 8.14 1.23 3.87
CA ILE A 62 8.36 2.25 2.82
C ILE A 62 8.08 1.60 1.46
N VAL A 63 7.20 2.21 0.67
CA VAL A 63 6.71 1.67 -0.59
C VAL A 63 6.62 2.77 -1.66
N HIS A 64 6.82 2.38 -2.92
CA HIS A 64 6.70 3.23 -4.10
C HIS A 64 5.24 3.27 -4.57
N ILE A 65 4.80 4.40 -5.13
CA ILE A 65 3.43 4.62 -5.58
C ILE A 65 2.90 3.54 -6.55
N ASP A 66 3.71 3.09 -7.51
CA ASP A 66 3.33 2.05 -8.48
C ASP A 66 2.97 0.69 -7.86
N ARG A 67 3.36 0.45 -6.61
CA ARG A 67 3.01 -0.77 -5.87
C ARG A 67 1.77 -0.61 -5.01
N LEU A 68 1.13 0.54 -5.05
CA LEU A 68 -0.09 0.84 -4.31
C LEU A 68 -1.27 0.95 -5.28
N THR A 69 -2.41 0.45 -4.84
CA THR A 69 -3.71 0.75 -5.46
C THR A 69 -4.64 1.24 -4.38
N PRO A 70 -5.51 2.23 -4.68
CA PRO A 70 -6.60 2.59 -3.79
C PRO A 70 -7.52 1.37 -3.55
#